data_AF-V3ZJG8-F1
#
_entry.id   AF-V3ZJG8-F1
#
_cell.length_a   1.000
_cell.length_b   1.000
_cell.length_c   1.000
_cell.angle_alpha   90.00
_cell.angle_beta   90.00
_cell.angle_gamma   90.00
#
_symmetry.space_group_name_H-M   'P 1'
#
loop_
_entity.id
_entity.type
_entity.pdbx_description
1 polymer ?
#
loop_
_entity_poly.entity_id
_entity_poly.type
_entity_poly.pdbx_seq_one_letter_code
_entity_poly.pdbx_strand_id
1 'polypeptide(L)'
;MSEASGTERYTPQHPLPEEIKKMSKDETVCHFCGVSYLIHSEMKRLEDRLKEIEKELENYKGAVEREQVLIEENEKLKSVKEELENMLQSKESE
;
A
#
# COMPACT_ATOMS: atom_id res chain seq x y z
N MET A 1 -32.79 -0.62 1.37
CA MET A 1 -32.33 -1.09 2.70
C MET A 1 -30.87 -1.46 2.53
N SER A 2 -29.88 -0.70 2.99
CA SER A 2 -29.80 0.13 4.18
C SER A 2 -28.94 1.36 3.90
N GLU A 3 -29.39 2.49 4.45
CA GLU A 3 -28.76 3.80 4.35
C GLU A 3 -27.38 3.75 4.99
N ALA A 4 -26.34 4.08 4.22
CA ALA A 4 -25.05 4.45 4.77
C ALA A 4 -25.22 5.84 5.39
N SER A 5 -25.60 5.88 6.66
CA SER A 5 -25.55 7.07 7.51
C SER A 5 -24.07 7.41 7.75
N GLY A 6 -23.38 7.88 6.71
CA GLY A 6 -22.03 8.36 6.81
C GLY A 6 -22.04 9.65 7.61
N THR A 7 -21.59 9.60 8.87
CA THR A 7 -21.14 10.80 9.58
C THR A 7 -20.20 11.56 8.66
N GLU A 8 -20.65 12.70 8.16
CA GLU A 8 -19.87 13.60 7.31
C GLU A 8 -18.62 13.98 8.11
N ARG A 9 -17.46 13.43 7.71
CA ARG A 9 -16.21 13.63 8.45
C ARG A 9 -15.77 15.06 8.24
N TYR A 10 -15.98 15.91 9.25
CA TYR A 10 -15.52 17.28 9.25
C TYR A 10 -14.01 17.33 8.97
N THR A 11 -13.64 18.02 7.89
CA THR A 11 -12.25 18.27 7.54
C THR A 11 -11.91 19.70 7.97
N PRO A 12 -11.01 19.90 8.94
CA PRO A 12 -10.60 21.24 9.36
C PRO A 12 -10.03 22.01 8.16
N GLN A 13 -10.53 23.22 7.90
CA GLN A 13 -10.05 24.06 6.79
C GLN A 13 -8.66 24.64 7.04
N HIS A 14 -8.24 24.72 8.31
CA HIS A 14 -6.94 25.25 8.69
C HIS A 14 -6.13 24.18 9.42
N PRO A 15 -4.87 23.94 9.00
CA PRO A 15 -4.01 23.00 9.69
C PRO A 15 -3.63 23.54 11.07
N LEU A 16 -3.31 22.62 11.97
CA LEU A 16 -2.81 22.97 13.29
C LEU A 16 -1.45 23.72 13.16
N PRO A 17 -1.19 24.78 13.96
CA PRO A 17 0.10 25.44 13.99
C PRO A 17 1.26 24.49 14.32
N GLU A 18 2.45 24.80 13.80
CA GLU A 18 3.64 23.93 13.94
C GLU A 18 4.10 23.80 15.39
N GLU A 19 3.87 24.83 16.21
CA GLU A 19 4.18 24.84 17.63
C GLU A 19 3.40 23.74 18.35
N ILE A 20 2.08 23.64 18.08
CA ILE A 20 1.21 22.66 18.72
C ILE A 20 1.48 21.25 18.18
N LYS A 21 1.79 21.10 16.89
CA LYS A 21 2.16 19.80 16.30
C LYS A 21 3.42 19.19 16.91
N LYS A 22 4.34 20.03 17.39
CA LYS A 22 5.62 19.62 17.98
C LYS A 22 5.55 19.41 19.50
N MET A 23 4.41 19.71 20.12
CA MET A 23 4.20 19.44 21.54
C MET A 23 4.29 17.94 21.83
N SER A 24 4.76 17.62 23.03
CA SER A 24 4.77 16.24 23.50
C SER A 24 3.34 15.77 23.78
N LYS A 25 3.11 14.46 23.71
CA LYS A 25 1.78 13.89 23.98
C LYS A 25 1.27 14.25 25.39
N ASP A 26 2.18 14.30 26.36
CA ASP A 26 1.88 14.62 27.75
C ASP A 26 1.32 16.03 27.93
N GLU A 27 1.69 16.97 27.05
CA GLU A 27 1.18 18.34 27.03
C GLU A 27 -0.15 18.48 26.26
N THR A 28 -0.49 17.49 25.43
CA THR A 28 -1.73 17.49 24.61
C THR A 28 -2.86 16.65 25.20
N VAL A 29 -2.66 16.12 26.41
CA VAL A 29 -3.63 15.26 27.10
C VAL A 29 -4.30 16.03 28.24
N CYS A 30 -5.61 15.84 28.38
CA CYS A 30 -6.35 16.37 29.52
C CYS A 30 -5.92 15.70 30.82
N HIS A 31 -5.44 16.47 31.80
CA HIS A 31 -5.02 15.93 33.10
C HIS A 31 -6.15 15.33 33.95
N PHE A 32 -7.41 15.63 33.63
CA PHE A 32 -8.55 15.09 34.38
C PHE A 32 -9.09 13.78 33.77
N CYS A 33 -9.27 13.71 32.45
CA CYS A 33 -9.85 12.54 31.78
C CYS A 33 -8.87 11.73 30.93
N GLY A 34 -7.65 12.21 30.70
CA GLY A 34 -6.62 11.50 29.92
C GLY A 34 -6.86 11.51 28.40
N VAL A 35 -7.90 12.18 27.91
CA VAL A 35 -8.19 12.26 26.47
C VAL A 35 -7.32 13.32 25.81
N SER A 36 -6.81 13.00 24.62
CA SER A 36 -6.06 13.94 23.77
C SER A 36 -6.96 15.09 23.30
N TYR A 37 -6.50 16.32 23.49
CA TYR A 37 -7.13 17.52 22.92
C TYR A 37 -7.05 17.54 21.38
N LEU A 38 -6.19 16.71 20.79
CA LEU A 38 -5.91 16.68 19.36
C LEU A 38 -6.44 15.42 18.66
N ILE A 39 -7.36 14.70 19.30
CA ILE A 39 -7.86 13.39 18.85
C ILE A 39 -8.26 13.36 17.37
N HIS A 40 -8.94 14.40 16.88
CA HIS A 40 -9.33 14.49 15.47
C HIS A 40 -8.14 14.48 14.51
N SER A 41 -7.08 15.24 14.82
CA SER A 41 -5.88 15.31 13.98
C SER A 41 -5.08 14.00 14.01
N GLU A 42 -5.07 13.32 15.16
CA GLU A 42 -4.40 12.03 15.32
C GLU A 42 -5.11 10.94 14.52
N MET A 43 -6.44 10.90 14.61
CA MET A 43 -7.28 10.01 13.82
C MET A 43 -7.09 10.27 12.33
N LYS A 44 -7.10 11.54 11.91
CA LYS A 44 -6.88 11.91 10.51
C LYS A 44 -5.52 11.44 9.98
N ARG A 45 -4.45 11.64 10.76
CA ARG A 45 -3.11 11.16 10.41
C ARG A 45 -3.06 9.64 10.28
N LEU A 46 -3.73 8.92 11.17
CA LEU A 46 -3.82 7.46 11.09
C LEU A 46 -4.60 7.00 9.86
N GLU A 47 -5.72 7.66 9.54
CA GLU A 47 -6.50 7.39 8.33
C GLU A 47 -5.68 7.62 7.05
N ASP A 48 -4.93 8.72 6.98
CA ASP A 48 -4.13 9.03 5.79
C ASP A 48 -2.98 8.02 5.64
N ARG A 49 -2.32 7.64 6.74
CA ARG A 49 -1.32 6.56 6.73
C ARG A 49 -1.92 5.21 6.32
N LEU A 50 -3.14 4.90 6.77
CA LEU A 50 -3.83 3.67 6.36
C LEU A 50 -4.08 3.66 4.85
N LYS A 51 -4.55 4.78 4.27
CA LYS A 51 -4.75 4.89 2.81
C LYS A 51 -3.46 4.72 2.02
N GLU A 52 -2.35 5.28 2.51
CA GLU A 52 -1.05 5.09 1.89
C GLU A 52 -0.65 3.60 1.89
N ILE A 53 -0.78 2.94 3.04
CA ILE A 53 -0.48 1.51 3.17
C ILE A 53 -1.41 0.65 2.28
N GLU A 54 -2.71 0.96 2.22
CA GLU A 54 -3.66 0.27 1.35
C GLU A 54 -3.26 0.39 -0.13
N LYS A 55 -2.83 1.59 -0.56
CA LYS A 55 -2.35 1.82 -1.92
C LYS A 55 -1.06 1.05 -2.21
N GLU A 56 -0.13 1.02 -1.27
CA GLU A 56 1.10 0.23 -1.41
C GLU A 56 0.80 -1.26 -1.53
N LEU A 57 -0.08 -1.79 -0.67
CA LEU A 57 -0.50 -3.19 -0.73
C LEU A 57 -1.11 -3.57 -2.08
N GLU A 58 -1.93 -2.70 -2.66
CA GLU A 58 -2.51 -2.96 -3.99
C GLU A 58 -1.43 -2.99 -5.08
N ASN A 59 -0.45 -2.08 -5.01
CA ASN A 59 0.68 -2.10 -5.93
C ASN A 59 1.51 -3.39 -5.80
N TYR A 60 1.73 -3.87 -4.57
CA TYR A 60 2.43 -5.12 -4.31
C TYR A 60 1.68 -6.33 -4.86
N LYS A 61 0.36 -6.42 -4.65
CA LYS A 61 -0.46 -7.50 -5.23
C LYS A 61 -0.32 -7.54 -6.76
N GLY A 62 -0.48 -6.39 -7.42
CA GLY A 62 -0.31 -6.31 -8.86
C GLY A 62 1.11 -6.64 -9.33
N ALA A 63 2.13 -6.37 -8.51
CA ALA A 63 3.51 -6.76 -8.82
C ALA A 63 3.69 -8.29 -8.78
N VAL A 64 3.13 -8.96 -7.77
CA VAL A 64 3.16 -10.43 -7.66
C VAL A 64 2.46 -11.09 -8.85
N GLU A 65 1.31 -10.57 -9.27
CA GLU A 65 0.59 -11.07 -10.45
C GLU A 65 1.41 -10.93 -11.73
N ARG A 66 2.04 -9.77 -11.94
CA ARG A 66 2.92 -9.55 -13.11
C ARG A 66 4.15 -10.44 -13.08
N GLU A 67 4.75 -10.62 -11.91
CA GLU A 67 5.90 -11.51 -11.72
C GLU A 67 5.53 -12.96 -12.07
N GLN A 68 4.37 -13.43 -11.64
CA GLN A 68 3.88 -14.77 -11.97
C GLN A 68 3.73 -14.97 -13.48
N VAL A 69 3.12 -14.01 -14.18
CA VAL A 69 3.00 -14.06 -15.65
C VAL A 69 4.37 -14.11 -16.33
N LEU A 70 5.32 -13.30 -15.87
CA LEU A 70 6.67 -13.28 -16.41
C LEU A 70 7.41 -14.59 -16.15
N ILE A 71 7.22 -15.23 -15.00
CA ILE A 71 7.79 -16.55 -14.69
C ILE A 71 7.28 -17.58 -15.70
N GLU A 72 5.96 -17.65 -15.92
CA GLU A 72 5.35 -18.59 -16.87
C GLU A 72 5.82 -18.36 -18.31
N GLU A 73 5.96 -17.10 -18.73
CA GLU A 73 6.49 -16.77 -20.06
C GLU A 73 7.96 -17.18 -20.19
N ASN A 74 8.77 -16.96 -19.15
CA ASN A 74 10.17 -17.35 -19.13
C ASN A 74 10.36 -18.86 -19.23
N GLU A 75 9.50 -19.64 -18.54
CA GLU A 75 9.50 -21.10 -18.61
C GLU A 75 9.18 -21.60 -20.02
N LYS A 76 8.16 -21.02 -20.68
CA LYS A 76 7.83 -21.34 -22.08
C LYS A 76 8.98 -21.04 -23.03
N LEU A 77 9.59 -19.86 -22.88
CA LEU A 77 10.75 -19.47 -23.71
C LEU A 77 11.94 -20.40 -23.50
N LYS A 78 12.19 -20.86 -22.26
CA LYS A 78 13.24 -21.85 -21.97
C LYS A 78 12.97 -23.19 -22.66
N SER A 79 11.73 -23.69 -22.60
CA SER A 79 11.34 -24.93 -23.30
C SER A 79 11.57 -24.83 -24.80
N VAL A 80 11.10 -23.75 -25.44
CA VAL A 80 11.27 -23.54 -26.88
C VAL A 80 12.75 -23.43 -27.24
N LYS A 81 13.55 -22.76 -26.40
CA LYS A 81 14.99 -22.65 -26.61
C LYS A 81 15.67 -24.03 -26.57
N GLU A 82 15.33 -24.86 -25.59
CA GLU A 82 15.89 -26.21 -25.45
C GLU A 82 15.53 -27.10 -26.64
N GLU A 83 14.26 -27.06 -27.10
CA GLU A 83 13.83 -27.77 -28.30
C GLU A 83 14.62 -27.33 -29.55
N LEU A 84 14.85 -26.02 -29.70
CA LEU A 84 15.62 -25.48 -30.82
C LEU A 84 17.09 -25.91 -30.77
N GLU A 85 17.71 -25.87 -29.59
CA GLU A 85 19.10 -26.32 -29.39
C GLU A 85 19.25 -27.82 -29.72
N ASN A 86 18.30 -28.65 -29.28
CA ASN A 86 18.28 -30.09 -29.60
C ASN A 86 18.12 -30.35 -31.12
N MET A 87 17.27 -29.58 -31.81
CA MET A 87 17.11 -29.68 -33.26
C MET A 87 18.38 -29.28 -34.02
N LEU A 88 19.08 -28.24 -33.56
CA LEU A 88 20.34 -27.80 -34.15
C LEU A 88 21.44 -28.87 -33.99
N GLN A 89 21.59 -29.42 -32.79
CA GLN A 89 22.56 -30.51 -32.54
C GLN A 89 22.28 -31.74 -33.41
N SER A 90 21.01 -32.09 -33.61
CA SER A 90 20.62 -33.21 -34.46
C SER A 90 21.01 -32.99 -35.93
N LYS A 91 20.90 -31.74 -36.43
CA LYS A 91 21.30 -31.37 -37.80
C LYS A 91 22.81 -31.27 -37.99
N GLU A 92 23.58 -30.95 -36.94
CA GLU A 92 25.04 -30.90 -37.00
C GLU A 92 25.68 -32.31 -36.96
N SER A 93 24.88 -33.33 -36.63
CA SER A 93 25.31 -34.73 -36.52
C SER A 93 25.05 -35.57 -37.78
N GLU A 94 24.36 -35.02 -38.78
CA GLU A 94 24.06 -35.62 -40.11
C GLU A 94 25.01 -35.10 -41.19
#